data_AF-A0A943MYV2-F1
#
_entry.id   AF-A0A943MYV2-F1
#
_cell.length_a   1.000
_cell.length_b   1.000
_cell.length_c   1.000
_cell.angle_alpha   90.00
_cell.angle_beta   90.00
_cell.angle_gamma   90.00
#
_symmetry.space_group_name_H-M   'P 1'
#
loop_
_entity.id
_entity.type
_entity.pdbx_description
1 polymer ?
#
loop_
_entity_poly.entity_id
_entity_poly.type
_entity_poly.pdbx_seq_one_letter_code
_entity_poly.pdbx_strand_id
1 'polypeptide(L)'
;MAELKFNKNGRLLFTKEMKKEYTILCPMMLPIHFELFVDVFRSYGYKAELLTTSGPNIVQEGLKYVHNDTCYPALLVIGQFIDALKSGKYDLDRTALIITQTGGGCRASNYIHLLRKALHKAGFDQVPVISLNLSGLEHNPGFSITLPMIRKMVAAVIYGDALMLLDNQVKPYEVEPGASKRMVQKWTAELCKQFRQSEGMGLKKEEANLLRIVKDFASIPIKKTPKI
;
A
#
# COMPACT_ATOMS: atom_id res chain seq x y z
N MET A 1 13.91 -21.18 -9.69
CA MET A 1 14.52 -19.94 -9.16
C MET A 1 14.53 -18.96 -10.29
N ALA A 2 13.87 -17.82 -10.09
CA ALA A 2 13.88 -16.73 -11.04
C ALA A 2 15.32 -16.28 -11.36
N GLU A 3 15.59 -16.00 -12.63
CA GLU A 3 16.88 -15.47 -13.08
C GLU A 3 16.99 -13.98 -12.71
N LEU A 4 18.10 -13.57 -12.09
CA LEU A 4 18.38 -12.17 -11.79
C LEU A 4 18.71 -11.43 -13.08
N LYS A 5 17.91 -10.40 -13.41
CA LYS A 5 18.13 -9.57 -14.60
C LYS A 5 18.37 -8.13 -14.20
N PHE A 6 19.43 -7.53 -14.72
CA PHE A 6 19.80 -6.15 -14.46
C PHE A 6 19.55 -5.29 -15.70
N ASN A 7 19.16 -4.04 -15.52
CA ASN A 7 19.14 -3.08 -16.63
C ASN A 7 20.54 -2.50 -16.90
N LYS A 8 20.66 -1.68 -17.94
CA LYS A 8 21.90 -0.99 -18.32
C LYS A 8 22.57 -0.15 -17.22
N ASN A 9 21.83 0.23 -16.17
CA ASN A 9 22.33 1.03 -15.06
C ASN A 9 22.63 0.18 -13.81
N GLY A 10 22.66 -1.15 -13.93
CA GLY A 10 22.91 -2.07 -12.81
C GLY A 10 21.74 -2.23 -11.84
N ARG A 11 20.54 -1.76 -12.18
CA ARG A 11 19.34 -1.95 -11.35
C ARG A 11 18.75 -3.35 -11.57
N LEU A 12 18.55 -4.08 -10.48
CA LEU A 12 17.83 -5.36 -10.49
C LEU A 12 16.36 -5.16 -10.91
N LEU A 13 15.92 -5.92 -11.89
CA LEU A 13 14.58 -5.88 -12.45
C LEU A 13 13.70 -6.95 -11.81
N PHE A 14 12.46 -6.59 -11.49
CA PHE A 14 11.45 -7.58 -11.13
C PHE A 14 10.97 -8.31 -12.39
N THR A 15 11.26 -9.61 -12.51
CA THR A 15 11.01 -10.41 -13.73
C THR A 15 9.67 -11.15 -13.72
N LYS A 16 9.27 -11.71 -14.87
CA LYS A 16 8.01 -12.48 -14.99
C LYS A 16 8.04 -13.75 -14.14
N GLU A 17 9.21 -14.35 -13.96
CA GLU A 17 9.44 -15.49 -13.09
C GLU A 17 9.28 -15.08 -11.62
N MET A 18 9.83 -13.93 -11.23
CA MET A 18 9.66 -13.37 -9.88
C MET A 18 8.19 -13.12 -9.54
N LYS A 19 7.33 -12.73 -10.50
CA LYS A 19 5.89 -12.59 -10.25
C LYS A 19 5.25 -13.85 -9.63
N LYS A 20 5.72 -15.04 -10.02
CA LYS A 20 5.19 -16.33 -9.52
C LYS A 20 5.82 -16.75 -8.19
N GLU A 21 7.10 -16.44 -8.01
CA GLU A 21 7.90 -16.95 -6.90
C GLU A 21 7.93 -15.98 -5.70
N TYR A 22 7.99 -14.67 -5.94
CA TYR A 22 8.33 -13.66 -4.94
C TYR A 22 7.11 -13.08 -4.23
N THR A 23 7.29 -12.72 -2.96
CA THR A 23 6.35 -11.90 -2.18
C THR A 23 6.71 -10.42 -2.33
N ILE A 24 5.74 -9.59 -2.69
CA ILE A 24 5.88 -8.14 -2.83
C ILE A 24 5.40 -7.48 -1.54
N LEU A 25 6.31 -6.83 -0.82
CA LEU A 25 5.98 -6.06 0.38
C LEU A 25 5.55 -4.64 0.00
N CYS A 26 4.38 -4.24 0.47
CA CYS A 26 3.83 -2.90 0.37
C CYS A 26 3.95 -2.20 1.73
N PRO A 27 4.40 -0.93 1.80
CA PRO A 27 4.49 -0.22 3.07
C PRO A 27 3.12 0.28 3.52
N MET A 28 2.93 0.43 4.83
CA MET A 28 1.72 1.07 5.36
C MET A 28 1.82 2.58 5.20
N MET A 29 1.03 3.14 4.30
CA MET A 29 0.89 4.61 4.17
C MET A 29 -0.53 5.08 4.48
N LEU A 30 -1.54 4.37 3.99
CA LEU A 30 -2.95 4.66 4.25
C LEU A 30 -3.69 3.33 4.46
N PRO A 31 -4.04 2.94 5.71
CA PRO A 31 -4.52 1.59 6.00
C PRO A 31 -5.70 1.12 5.15
N ILE A 32 -6.73 1.95 5.01
CA ILE A 32 -7.95 1.61 4.27
C ILE A 32 -7.62 1.39 2.79
N HIS A 33 -6.95 2.36 2.15
CA HIS A 33 -6.62 2.31 0.73
C HIS A 33 -5.64 1.19 0.39
N PHE A 34 -4.59 1.00 1.21
CA PHE A 34 -3.56 0.02 0.92
C PHE A 34 -4.04 -1.42 1.12
N GLU A 35 -4.98 -1.67 2.03
CA GLU A 35 -5.66 -2.96 2.11
C GLU A 35 -6.40 -3.29 0.79
N LEU A 36 -7.15 -2.32 0.25
CA LEU A 36 -7.84 -2.47 -1.02
C LEU A 36 -6.83 -2.65 -2.18
N PHE A 37 -5.77 -1.85 -2.25
CA PHE A 37 -4.75 -1.94 -3.30
C PHE A 37 -4.02 -3.28 -3.30
N VAL A 38 -3.65 -3.79 -2.13
CA VAL A 38 -3.00 -5.10 -2.01
C VAL A 38 -3.93 -6.21 -2.49
N ASP A 39 -5.22 -6.13 -2.19
CA ASP A 39 -6.20 -7.09 -2.72
C ASP A 39 -6.37 -6.98 -4.23
N VAL A 40 -6.34 -5.77 -4.78
CA VAL A 40 -6.30 -5.56 -6.24
C VAL A 40 -5.07 -6.24 -6.84
N PHE A 41 -3.86 -6.04 -6.29
CA PHE A 41 -2.66 -6.73 -6.78
C PHE A 41 -2.78 -8.25 -6.70
N ARG A 42 -3.32 -8.79 -5.60
CA ARG A 42 -3.59 -10.23 -5.45
C ARG A 42 -4.53 -10.74 -6.54
N SER A 43 -5.57 -9.99 -6.89
CA SER A 43 -6.50 -10.35 -7.97
C SER A 43 -5.85 -10.42 -9.36
N TYR A 44 -4.67 -9.82 -9.55
CA TYR A 44 -3.87 -9.90 -10.79
C TYR A 44 -2.69 -10.89 -10.69
N GLY A 45 -2.69 -11.76 -9.68
CA GLY A 45 -1.72 -12.84 -9.51
C GLY A 45 -0.37 -12.39 -8.92
N TYR A 46 -0.34 -11.28 -8.20
CA TYR A 46 0.84 -10.87 -7.42
C TYR A 46 0.69 -11.35 -5.97
N LYS A 47 1.75 -11.92 -5.39
CA LYS A 47 1.80 -12.24 -3.96
C LYS A 47 2.12 -10.98 -3.16
N ALA A 48 1.16 -10.08 -3.01
CA ALA A 48 1.36 -8.82 -2.29
C ALA A 48 1.01 -8.96 -0.80
N GLU A 49 1.80 -8.35 0.09
CA GLU A 49 1.56 -8.27 1.53
C GLU A 49 1.71 -6.82 2.00
N LEU A 50 0.72 -6.33 2.75
CA LEU A 50 0.80 -5.04 3.42
C LEU A 50 1.57 -5.20 4.72
N LEU A 51 2.66 -4.45 4.87
CA LEU A 51 3.37 -4.37 6.15
C LEU A 51 2.47 -3.66 7.17
N THR A 52 2.27 -4.27 8.33
CA THR A 52 1.46 -3.70 9.43
C THR A 52 2.28 -3.45 10.69
N THR A 53 3.60 -3.60 10.60
CA THR A 53 4.52 -3.32 11.70
C THR A 53 4.45 -1.85 12.08
N SER A 54 4.52 -1.59 13.39
CA SER A 54 4.53 -0.27 13.99
C SER A 54 5.46 -0.26 15.19
N GLY A 55 5.96 0.91 15.59
CA GLY A 55 6.78 1.07 16.78
C GLY A 55 8.10 1.81 16.56
N PRO A 56 8.86 2.05 17.63
CA PRO A 56 10.06 2.87 17.59
C PRO A 56 11.19 2.25 16.75
N ASN A 57 11.21 0.92 16.59
CA ASN A 57 12.27 0.24 15.82
C ASN A 57 12.28 0.68 14.36
N ILE A 58 11.11 0.90 13.76
CA ILE A 58 10.96 1.42 12.39
C ILE A 58 11.64 2.78 12.25
N VAL A 59 11.47 3.65 13.25
CA VAL A 59 12.11 4.97 13.26
C VAL A 59 13.63 4.83 13.35
N GLN A 60 14.12 3.94 14.22
CA GLN A 60 15.57 3.71 14.39
C GLN A 60 16.21 3.13 13.11
N GLU A 61 15.57 2.15 12.48
CA GLU A 61 16.01 1.60 11.20
C GLU A 61 16.01 2.68 10.10
N GLY A 62 14.97 3.51 10.04
CA GLY A 62 14.91 4.66 9.14
C GLY A 62 16.08 5.64 9.35
N LEU A 63 16.32 6.07 10.60
CA LEU A 63 17.41 6.99 10.98
C LEU A 63 18.80 6.42 10.68
N LYS A 64 18.97 5.10 10.78
CA LYS A 64 20.26 4.43 10.55
C LYS A 64 20.68 4.46 9.08
N TYR A 65 19.72 4.32 8.15
CA TYR A 65 20.03 4.15 6.72
C TYR A 65 19.64 5.35 5.84
N VAL A 66 18.78 6.25 6.33
CA VAL A 66 18.29 7.44 5.63
C VAL A 66 18.79 8.70 6.35
N HIS A 67 19.12 9.75 5.59
CA HIS A 67 19.56 11.01 6.19
C HIS A 67 18.39 11.70 6.92
N ASN A 68 18.67 12.22 8.13
CA ASN A 68 17.77 13.02 8.97
C ASN A 68 17.09 14.22 8.30
N ASP A 69 17.62 14.78 7.21
CA ASP A 69 16.99 15.89 6.48
C ASP A 69 15.96 15.40 5.46
N THR A 70 15.59 14.12 5.48
CA THR A 70 14.53 13.56 4.64
C THR A 70 13.17 13.81 5.29
N CYS A 71 12.11 13.97 4.49
CA CYS A 71 10.77 14.04 5.06
C CYS A 71 10.43 12.76 5.84
N TYR A 72 9.82 12.94 7.02
CA TYR A 72 9.56 11.88 7.99
C TYR A 72 8.81 10.66 7.43
N PRO A 73 7.82 10.79 6.52
CA PRO A 73 7.18 9.63 5.92
C PRO A 73 8.14 8.73 5.11
N ALA A 74 9.15 9.30 4.45
CA ALA A 74 10.14 8.50 3.72
C ALA A 74 10.97 7.65 4.69
N LEU A 75 11.35 8.25 5.82
CA LEU A 75 12.09 7.59 6.89
C LEU A 75 11.28 6.42 7.45
N LEU A 76 10.00 6.63 7.73
CA LEU A 76 9.11 5.57 8.23
C LEU A 76 8.92 4.45 7.22
N VAL A 77 8.66 4.78 5.95
CA VAL A 77 8.46 3.76 4.89
C VAL A 77 9.72 2.93 4.68
N ILE A 78 10.89 3.57 4.56
CA ILE A 78 12.17 2.87 4.37
C ILE A 78 12.52 2.06 5.62
N GLY A 79 12.33 2.63 6.80
CA GLY A 79 12.53 1.94 8.07
C GLY A 79 11.65 0.71 8.20
N GLN A 80 10.38 0.79 7.77
CA GLN A 80 9.44 -0.33 7.82
C GLN A 80 9.87 -1.46 6.88
N PHE A 81 10.40 -1.12 5.70
CA PHE A 81 10.97 -2.13 4.80
C PHE A 81 12.20 -2.81 5.38
N ILE A 82 13.15 -2.04 5.92
CA ILE A 82 14.40 -2.61 6.46
C ILE A 82 14.10 -3.47 7.70
N ASP A 83 13.21 -3.00 8.58
CA ASP A 83 12.70 -3.76 9.72
C ASP A 83 12.09 -5.09 9.27
N ALA A 84 11.21 -5.07 8.26
CA ALA A 84 10.62 -6.27 7.70
C ALA A 84 11.67 -7.24 7.14
N LEU A 85 12.65 -6.75 6.37
CA LEU A 85 13.72 -7.60 5.81
C LEU A 85 14.62 -8.19 6.91
N LYS A 86 14.85 -7.48 8.01
CA LYS A 86 15.65 -7.98 9.15
C LYS A 86 14.89 -8.90 10.10
N SER A 87 13.56 -8.95 10.01
CA SER A 87 12.72 -9.69 10.95
C SER A 87 12.93 -11.22 10.93
N GLY A 88 13.56 -11.75 9.88
CA GLY A 88 13.67 -13.21 9.65
C GLY A 88 12.38 -13.87 9.17
N LYS A 89 11.27 -13.11 9.03
CA LYS A 89 9.97 -13.61 8.55
C LYS A 89 9.96 -13.89 7.04
N TYR A 90 10.77 -13.18 6.27
CA TYR A 90 10.75 -13.22 4.81
C TYR A 90 12.03 -13.84 4.23
N ASP A 91 11.87 -14.64 3.19
CA ASP A 91 12.97 -15.14 2.36
C ASP A 91 13.47 -14.00 1.46
N LEU A 92 14.67 -13.48 1.74
CA LEU A 92 15.25 -12.34 1.04
C LEU A 92 15.48 -12.59 -0.45
N ASP A 93 15.72 -13.85 -0.84
CA ASP A 93 15.89 -14.25 -2.24
C ASP A 93 14.55 -14.46 -2.95
N ARG A 94 13.43 -14.31 -2.24
CA ARG A 94 12.06 -14.37 -2.77
C ARG A 94 11.19 -13.22 -2.29
N THR A 95 11.81 -12.09 -1.97
CA THR A 95 11.12 -10.88 -1.53
C THR A 95 11.40 -9.73 -2.48
N ALA A 96 10.38 -8.95 -2.79
CA ALA A 96 10.45 -7.72 -3.55
C ALA A 96 9.76 -6.60 -2.77
N LEU A 97 10.16 -5.36 -3.00
CA LEU A 97 9.50 -4.19 -2.42
C LEU A 97 8.77 -3.41 -3.50
N ILE A 98 7.63 -2.80 -3.18
CA ILE A 98 6.93 -1.86 -4.07
C ILE A 98 6.70 -0.53 -3.37
N ILE A 99 7.00 0.56 -4.06
CA ILE A 99 6.79 1.92 -3.54
C ILE A 99 6.25 2.83 -4.63
N THR A 100 5.38 3.77 -4.26
CA THR A 100 4.85 4.77 -5.18
C THR A 100 5.94 5.74 -5.64
N GLN A 101 5.88 6.14 -6.90
CA GLN A 101 6.70 7.23 -7.45
C GLN A 101 5.80 8.16 -8.24
N THR A 102 5.56 9.35 -7.70
CA THR A 102 4.57 10.29 -8.25
C THR A 102 5.10 11.07 -9.46
N GLY A 103 6.41 11.17 -9.64
CA GLY A 103 7.02 11.86 -10.78
C GLY A 103 6.88 13.40 -10.75
N GLY A 104 6.35 13.97 -9.66
CA GLY A 104 6.22 15.42 -9.48
C GLY A 104 7.37 16.03 -8.66
N GLY A 105 7.28 17.34 -8.39
CA GLY A 105 8.28 18.10 -7.60
C GLY A 105 8.31 17.79 -6.10
N CYS A 106 7.45 16.90 -5.61
CA CYS A 106 7.46 16.46 -4.21
C CYS A 106 8.65 15.52 -3.93
N ARG A 107 9.13 15.50 -2.67
CA ARG A 107 10.14 14.54 -2.20
C ARG A 107 9.74 13.07 -2.39
N ALA A 108 8.44 12.77 -2.46
CA ALA A 108 7.91 11.42 -2.71
C ALA A 108 8.49 10.78 -3.98
N SER A 109 8.74 11.55 -5.04
CA SER A 109 9.35 11.06 -6.28
C SER A 109 10.74 10.45 -6.07
N ASN A 110 11.45 10.87 -5.01
CA ASN A 110 12.80 10.42 -4.68
C ASN A 110 12.85 9.28 -3.66
N TYR A 111 11.71 8.85 -3.08
CA TYR A 111 11.70 7.82 -2.04
C TYR A 111 12.31 6.51 -2.54
N ILE A 112 12.06 6.15 -3.79
CA ILE A 112 12.61 4.94 -4.40
C ILE A 112 14.14 4.97 -4.49
N HIS A 113 14.75 6.12 -4.76
CA HIS A 113 16.20 6.28 -4.81
C HIS A 113 16.81 6.19 -3.41
N LEU A 114 16.16 6.82 -2.43
CA LEU A 114 16.55 6.72 -1.03
C LEU A 114 16.44 5.28 -0.50
N LEU A 115 15.36 4.58 -0.85
CA LEU A 115 15.15 3.18 -0.49
C LEU A 115 16.27 2.30 -1.04
N ARG A 116 16.62 2.42 -2.34
CA ARG A 116 17.72 1.65 -2.92
C ARG A 116 19.06 1.93 -2.26
N LYS A 117 19.37 3.20 -1.98
CA LYS A 117 20.58 3.56 -1.24
C LYS A 117 20.60 2.95 0.17
N ALA A 118 19.45 2.92 0.84
CA ALA A 118 19.31 2.34 2.16
C ALA A 118 19.47 0.80 2.13
N LEU A 119 18.88 0.12 1.14
CA LEU A 119 19.06 -1.32 0.92
C LEU A 119 20.52 -1.69 0.69
N HIS A 120 21.22 -0.94 -0.18
CA HIS A 120 22.64 -1.15 -0.42
C HIS A 120 23.46 -1.04 0.87
N LYS A 121 23.24 0.02 1.65
CA LYS A 121 23.89 0.20 2.97
C LYS A 121 23.53 -0.89 3.99
N ALA A 122 22.35 -1.48 3.88
CA ALA A 122 21.89 -2.55 4.75
C ALA A 122 22.29 -3.96 4.27
N GLY A 123 22.91 -4.09 3.09
CA GLY A 123 23.31 -5.37 2.50
C GLY A 123 22.18 -6.14 1.83
N PHE A 124 21.13 -5.46 1.35
CA PHE A 124 19.94 -6.04 0.73
C PHE A 124 19.86 -5.78 -0.79
N ASP A 125 20.99 -5.75 -1.49
CA ASP A 125 21.07 -5.48 -2.93
C ASP A 125 20.33 -6.51 -3.81
N GLN A 126 20.10 -7.72 -3.29
CA GLN A 126 19.36 -8.78 -3.99
C GLN A 126 17.85 -8.56 -4.02
N VAL A 127 17.31 -7.62 -3.23
CA VAL A 127 15.87 -7.38 -3.12
C VAL A 127 15.42 -6.38 -4.20
N PRO A 128 14.66 -6.79 -5.23
CA PRO A 128 14.20 -5.86 -6.26
C PRO A 128 13.20 -4.85 -5.72
N VAL A 129 13.29 -3.61 -6.21
CA VAL A 129 12.38 -2.50 -5.86
C VAL A 129 11.57 -2.08 -7.07
N ILE A 130 10.26 -2.31 -7.01
CA ILE A 130 9.26 -1.96 -8.02
C ILE A 130 8.79 -0.53 -7.78
N SER A 131 8.84 0.29 -8.84
CA SER A 131 8.21 1.61 -8.84
C SER A 131 6.75 1.49 -9.28
N LEU A 132 5.82 1.91 -8.42
CA LEU A 132 4.41 2.08 -8.76
C LEU A 132 4.19 3.51 -9.26
N ASN A 133 4.20 3.69 -10.58
CA ASN A 133 3.98 4.97 -11.25
C ASN A 133 3.15 4.79 -12.52
N LEU A 134 2.40 5.82 -12.91
CA LEU A 134 1.59 5.82 -14.14
C LEU A 134 2.34 6.42 -15.35
N SER A 135 3.51 7.03 -15.14
CA SER A 135 4.29 7.74 -16.16
C SER A 135 5.31 6.87 -16.89
N GLY A 136 5.41 5.58 -16.55
CA GLY A 136 6.36 4.64 -17.17
C GLY A 136 7.84 4.91 -16.82
N LEU A 137 8.11 5.59 -15.70
CA LEU A 137 9.46 6.04 -15.30
C LEU A 137 10.44 4.88 -15.14
N GLU A 138 9.97 3.74 -14.65
CA GLU A 138 10.79 2.55 -14.46
C GLU A 138 10.09 1.27 -14.90
N HIS A 139 10.68 0.61 -15.89
CA HIS A 139 10.17 -0.64 -16.41
C HIS A 139 10.56 -1.83 -15.52
N ASN A 140 9.61 -2.72 -15.23
CA ASN A 140 9.83 -4.00 -14.57
C ASN A 140 9.05 -5.08 -15.34
N PRO A 141 9.71 -6.05 -16.02
CA PRO A 141 9.02 -7.01 -16.88
C PRO A 141 7.95 -7.86 -16.20
N GLY A 142 8.13 -8.12 -14.90
CA GLY A 142 7.21 -8.88 -14.07
C GLY A 142 6.06 -8.08 -13.49
N PHE A 143 6.08 -6.75 -13.59
CA PHE A 143 5.06 -5.88 -13.01
C PHE A 143 4.48 -4.95 -14.08
N SER A 144 3.21 -5.16 -14.40
CA SER A 144 2.47 -4.34 -15.36
C SER A 144 1.17 -3.83 -14.76
N ILE A 145 0.91 -2.54 -15.00
CA ILE A 145 -0.34 -1.88 -14.65
C ILE A 145 -1.21 -1.90 -15.90
N THR A 146 -2.31 -2.66 -15.85
CA THR A 146 -3.25 -2.79 -16.98
C THR A 146 -4.45 -1.86 -16.80
N LEU A 147 -5.16 -1.51 -17.87
CA LEU A 147 -6.36 -0.67 -17.78
C LEU A 147 -7.44 -1.25 -16.83
N PRO A 148 -7.73 -2.56 -16.83
CA PRO A 148 -8.61 -3.16 -15.84
C PRO A 148 -8.12 -3.00 -14.40
N MET A 149 -6.80 -3.04 -14.17
CA MET A 149 -6.23 -2.82 -12.84
C MET A 149 -6.42 -1.37 -12.41
N ILE A 150 -6.19 -0.41 -13.32
CA ILE A 150 -6.41 1.02 -13.05
C ILE A 150 -7.87 1.27 -12.65
N ARG A 151 -8.85 0.66 -13.33
CA ARG A 151 -10.27 0.80 -12.96
C ARG A 151 -10.55 0.31 -11.53
N LYS A 152 -9.99 -0.85 -11.13
CA LYS A 152 -10.08 -1.34 -9.74
C LYS A 152 -9.40 -0.41 -8.75
N MET A 153 -8.23 0.12 -9.08
CA MET A 153 -7.49 1.05 -8.23
C MET A 153 -8.23 2.38 -8.04
N VAL A 154 -8.87 2.92 -9.08
CA VAL A 154 -9.71 4.13 -8.98
C VAL A 154 -10.92 3.88 -8.07
N ALA A 155 -11.63 2.77 -8.24
CA ALA A 155 -12.71 2.39 -7.34
C ALA A 155 -12.23 2.23 -5.89
N ALA A 156 -11.06 1.62 -5.69
CA ALA A 156 -10.44 1.47 -4.37
C ALA A 156 -10.14 2.83 -3.71
N VAL A 157 -9.69 3.83 -4.48
CA VAL A 157 -9.51 5.21 -3.97
C VAL A 157 -10.84 5.81 -3.54
N ILE A 158 -11.86 5.74 -4.40
CA ILE A 158 -13.19 6.31 -4.13
C ILE A 158 -13.79 5.72 -2.84
N TYR A 159 -13.77 4.40 -2.70
CA TYR A 159 -14.28 3.76 -1.49
C TYR A 159 -13.40 4.04 -0.28
N GLY A 160 -12.07 4.02 -0.44
CA GLY A 160 -11.13 4.33 0.64
C GLY A 160 -11.36 5.72 1.21
N ASP A 161 -11.55 6.72 0.34
CA ASP A 161 -11.85 8.09 0.72
C ASP A 161 -13.21 8.19 1.44
N ALA A 162 -14.25 7.55 0.90
CA ALA A 162 -15.58 7.54 1.53
C ALA A 162 -15.56 6.92 2.93
N LEU A 163 -14.90 5.76 3.08
CA LEU A 163 -14.76 5.09 4.38
C LEU A 163 -13.95 5.93 5.37
N MET A 164 -12.86 6.53 4.92
CA MET A 164 -12.03 7.41 5.75
C MET A 164 -12.81 8.65 6.22
N LEU A 165 -13.55 9.30 5.33
CA LEU A 165 -14.35 10.48 5.66
C LEU A 165 -15.45 10.14 6.67
N LEU A 166 -16.18 9.05 6.45
CA LEU A 166 -17.25 8.61 7.35
C LEU A 166 -16.71 8.15 8.71
N ASP A 167 -15.58 7.43 8.75
CA ASP A 167 -14.90 7.09 10.00
C ASP A 167 -14.54 8.34 10.79
N ASN A 168 -13.87 9.30 10.15
CA ASN A 168 -13.47 10.55 10.79
C ASN A 168 -14.66 11.40 11.27
N GLN A 169 -15.81 11.31 10.58
CA GLN A 169 -17.03 12.00 10.99
C GLN A 169 -17.71 11.35 12.21
N VAL A 170 -17.70 10.02 12.30
CA VAL A 170 -18.43 9.27 13.35
C VAL A 170 -17.57 9.03 14.59
N LYS A 171 -16.30 8.68 14.42
CA LYS A 171 -15.35 8.31 15.48
C LYS A 171 -15.29 9.26 16.68
N PRO A 172 -15.29 10.60 16.56
CA PRO A 172 -15.25 11.48 17.74
C PRO A 172 -16.56 11.50 18.54
N TYR A 173 -17.66 11.00 17.97
CA TYR A 173 -19.01 11.05 18.56
C TYR A 173 -19.61 9.67 18.82
N GLU A 174 -18.95 8.57 18.46
CA GLU A 174 -19.48 7.22 18.66
C GLU A 174 -19.77 6.94 20.14
N VAL A 175 -20.96 6.39 20.43
CA VAL A 175 -21.34 6.02 21.80
C VAL A 175 -20.52 4.83 22.28
N GLU A 176 -20.27 3.88 21.38
CA GLU A 176 -19.44 2.71 21.64
C GLU A 176 -18.08 2.87 20.94
N PRO A 177 -16.97 2.97 21.69
CA PRO A 177 -15.64 3.11 21.08
C PRO A 177 -15.29 1.99 20.10
N GLY A 178 -14.80 2.38 18.93
CA GLY A 178 -14.43 1.50 17.83
C GLY A 178 -15.57 1.04 16.93
N ALA A 179 -16.81 1.53 17.11
CA ALA A 179 -17.94 1.19 16.26
C ALA A 179 -17.70 1.59 14.79
N SER A 180 -17.19 2.81 14.55
CA SER A 180 -16.86 3.27 13.20
C SER A 180 -15.74 2.45 12.58
N LYS A 181 -14.70 2.12 13.36
CA LYS A 181 -13.58 1.28 12.93
C LYS A 181 -14.03 -0.12 12.51
N ARG A 182 -14.94 -0.76 13.27
CA ARG A 182 -15.52 -2.05 12.90
C ARG A 182 -16.33 -1.96 11.60
N MET A 183 -17.02 -0.83 11.38
CA MET A 183 -17.74 -0.58 10.13
C MET A 183 -16.79 -0.44 8.94
N VAL A 184 -15.67 0.28 9.10
CA VAL A 184 -14.60 0.33 8.08
C VAL A 184 -14.10 -1.07 7.76
N GLN A 185 -13.74 -1.87 8.78
CA GLN A 185 -13.23 -3.23 8.58
C GLN A 185 -14.22 -4.14 7.85
N LYS A 186 -15.51 -4.09 8.22
CA LYS A 186 -16.59 -4.81 7.54
C LYS A 186 -16.65 -4.45 6.06
N TRP A 187 -16.68 -3.16 5.74
CA TRP A 187 -16.79 -2.69 4.36
C TRP A 187 -15.54 -2.94 3.54
N THR A 188 -14.34 -2.76 4.11
CA THR A 188 -13.08 -3.11 3.44
C THR A 188 -13.05 -4.59 3.06
N ALA A 189 -13.45 -5.48 3.97
CA ALA A 189 -13.50 -6.92 3.69
C ALA A 189 -14.50 -7.28 2.56
N GLU A 190 -15.68 -6.64 2.58
CA GLU A 190 -16.72 -6.82 1.54
C GLU A 190 -16.26 -6.29 0.18
N LEU A 191 -15.65 -5.10 0.14
CA LEU A 191 -15.14 -4.50 -1.09
C LEU A 191 -13.99 -5.32 -1.70
N CYS A 192 -13.06 -5.82 -0.88
CA CYS A 192 -12.03 -6.76 -1.31
C CYS A 192 -12.67 -8.01 -1.96
N LYS A 193 -13.72 -8.58 -1.34
CA LYS A 193 -14.44 -9.71 -1.92
C LYS A 193 -15.03 -9.38 -3.30
N GLN A 194 -15.67 -8.22 -3.44
CA GLN A 194 -16.22 -7.76 -4.71
C GLN A 194 -15.12 -7.55 -5.77
N PHE A 195 -13.99 -6.95 -5.41
CA PHE A 195 -12.87 -6.74 -6.34
C PHE A 195 -12.27 -8.04 -6.86
N ARG A 196 -12.17 -9.09 -6.03
CA ARG A 196 -11.75 -10.43 -6.48
C ARG A 196 -12.71 -11.04 -7.50
N GLN A 197 -14.00 -10.75 -7.38
CA GLN A 197 -15.05 -11.20 -8.32
C GLN A 197 -15.23 -10.23 -9.52
N SER A 198 -14.42 -9.17 -9.61
CA SER A 198 -14.57 -8.10 -10.60
C SER A 198 -15.94 -7.40 -10.55
N GLU A 199 -16.49 -7.28 -9.35
CA GLU A 199 -17.69 -6.54 -9.00
C GLU A 199 -17.33 -5.24 -8.25
N GLY A 200 -18.35 -4.49 -7.79
CA GLY A 200 -18.15 -3.27 -7.01
C GLY A 200 -17.50 -2.12 -7.78
N MET A 201 -17.47 -2.18 -9.11
CA MET A 201 -16.91 -1.13 -9.97
C MET A 201 -17.92 -0.63 -10.98
N GLY A 202 -17.70 0.61 -11.44
CA GLY A 202 -18.55 1.30 -12.40
C GLY A 202 -19.66 2.08 -11.72
N LEU A 203 -20.02 3.22 -12.32
CA LEU A 203 -20.82 4.28 -11.70
C LEU A 203 -22.04 3.78 -10.91
N LYS A 204 -22.91 2.95 -11.50
CA LYS A 204 -24.12 2.46 -10.83
C LYS A 204 -23.84 1.55 -9.63
N LYS A 205 -22.85 0.66 -9.74
CA LYS A 205 -22.48 -0.27 -8.65
C LYS A 205 -21.76 0.49 -7.53
N GLU A 206 -20.89 1.42 -7.90
CA GLU A 206 -20.20 2.31 -6.98
C GLU A 206 -21.19 3.17 -6.20
N GLU A 207 -22.14 3.81 -6.87
CA GLU A 207 -23.22 4.58 -6.25
C GLU A 207 -24.04 3.73 -5.28
N ALA A 208 -24.47 2.53 -5.71
CA ALA A 208 -25.24 1.62 -4.86
C ALA A 208 -24.47 1.20 -3.60
N ASN A 209 -23.17 0.89 -3.74
CA ASN A 209 -22.32 0.57 -2.60
C ASN A 209 -22.12 1.78 -1.68
N LEU A 210 -21.84 2.96 -2.22
CA LEU A 210 -21.67 4.19 -1.44
C LEU A 210 -22.93 4.53 -0.64
N LEU A 211 -24.12 4.39 -1.23
CA LEU A 211 -25.39 4.58 -0.52
C LEU A 211 -25.56 3.59 0.64
N ARG A 212 -25.18 2.32 0.44
CA ARG A 212 -25.22 1.30 1.51
C ARG A 212 -24.20 1.61 2.61
N ILE A 213 -22.99 2.03 2.25
CA ILE A 213 -21.95 2.44 3.19
C ILE A 213 -22.46 3.60 4.05
N VAL A 214 -22.97 4.66 3.42
CA VAL A 214 -23.52 5.83 4.13
C VAL A 214 -24.66 5.42 5.06
N LYS A 215 -25.59 4.56 4.61
CA LYS A 215 -26.68 4.06 5.45
C LYS A 215 -26.18 3.28 6.66
N ASP A 216 -25.20 2.40 6.46
CA ASP A 216 -24.59 1.63 7.54
C ASP A 216 -23.88 2.54 8.56
N PHE A 217 -23.10 3.53 8.11
CA PHE A 217 -22.47 4.51 9.01
C PHE A 217 -23.49 5.38 9.75
N ALA A 218 -24.58 5.78 9.09
CA ALA A 218 -25.66 6.54 9.72
C ALA A 218 -26.40 5.76 10.81
N SER A 219 -26.33 4.43 10.80
CA SER A 219 -26.91 3.58 11.84
C SER A 219 -26.10 3.50 13.13
N ILE A 220 -24.84 3.98 13.12
CA ILE A 220 -23.98 3.96 14.29
C ILE A 220 -24.49 4.98 15.31
N PRO A 221 -24.79 4.57 16.56
CA PRO A 221 -25.22 5.50 17.59
C PRO A 221 -24.12 6.54 17.88
N ILE A 222 -24.46 7.82 17.73
CA ILE A 222 -23.57 8.94 18.04
C ILE A 222 -24.16 9.88 19.09
N LYS A 223 -23.31 10.42 19.95
CA LYS A 223 -23.62 11.51 20.86
C LYS A 223 -22.81 12.74 20.46
N LYS A 224 -23.43 13.63 19.68
CA LYS A 224 -22.81 14.90 19.29
C LYS A 224 -22.57 15.75 20.54
N THR A 225 -21.32 16.01 20.84
CA THR A 225 -20.89 16.99 21.84
C THR A 225 -20.02 18.01 21.13
N PRO A 226 -20.08 19.31 21.46
CA PRO A 226 -19.10 20.27 20.95
C PRO A 226 -17.68 19.76 21.22
N LYS A 227 -16.93 19.54 20.16
CA LYS A 227 -15.51 19.21 20.20
C LYS A 227 -14.86 20.34 19.41
N ILE A 228 -14.23 21.27 20.14
CA ILE A 228 -13.83 22.62 19.73
C ILE A 228 -14.98 23.63 19.82
#